data_AF-A0A0Q8RIL2-F1
#
_entry.id   AF-A0A0Q8RIL2-F1
#
_cell.length_a   1.000
_cell.length_b   1.000
_cell.length_c   1.000
_cell.angle_alpha   90.00
_cell.angle_beta   90.00
_cell.angle_gamma   90.00
#
_symmetry.space_group_name_H-M   'P 1'
#
loop_
_entity.id
_entity.type
_entity.pdbx_description
1 polymer ?
#
loop_
_entity_poly.entity_id
_entity_poly.type
_entity_poly.pdbx_seq_one_letter_code
_entity_poly.pdbx_strand_id
1 'polypeptide(L)'
;MIGTFGRHLIAVPLLLLAGCSPDVSKPGVSDDLGKLRGIIELQIPAKSVRWETFGTPEYTGGVPGPTFLITLVAELQADKSWFEEQKDPTGSIYIAPESARTWLSEDLRQILDKDRGGKVDLSNKANCRKFTTTLKKTGEPLEGFVCSRADRILLHLTIWSEQ
;
A
#
# COMPACT_ATOMS: atom_id res chain seq x y z
N MET A 1 -52.74 -58.59 19.68
CA MET A 1 -51.32 -58.25 19.44
C MET A 1 -51.25 -57.22 18.31
N ILE A 2 -51.09 -55.95 18.65
CA ILE A 2 -50.79 -54.87 17.69
C ILE A 2 -49.70 -54.04 18.37
N GLY A 3 -48.46 -54.16 17.89
CA GLY A 3 -47.31 -53.42 18.38
C GLY A 3 -47.01 -52.25 17.45
N THR A 4 -47.15 -51.03 17.97
CA THR A 4 -46.76 -49.79 17.29
C THR A 4 -45.33 -49.42 17.73
N PHE A 5 -44.36 -49.65 16.85
CA PHE A 5 -43.00 -49.13 17.02
C PHE A 5 -42.98 -47.64 16.65
N GLY A 6 -42.89 -46.78 17.65
CA GLY A 6 -42.64 -45.34 17.48
C GLY A 6 -41.21 -45.11 16.99
N ARG A 7 -41.08 -44.59 15.77
CA ARG A 7 -39.82 -44.09 15.19
C ARG A 7 -39.37 -42.85 15.96
N HIS A 8 -38.30 -42.95 16.74
CA HIS A 8 -37.57 -41.78 17.23
C HIS A 8 -36.64 -41.26 16.14
N LEU A 9 -37.03 -40.15 15.51
CA LEU A 9 -36.16 -39.33 14.66
C LEU A 9 -35.19 -38.57 15.58
N ILE A 10 -33.94 -39.04 15.64
CA ILE A 10 -32.83 -38.32 16.26
C ILE A 10 -32.48 -37.15 15.35
N ALA A 11 -32.86 -35.94 15.74
CA ALA A 11 -32.43 -34.71 15.08
C ALA A 11 -31.01 -34.38 15.55
N VAL A 12 -30.03 -34.59 14.67
CA VAL A 12 -28.65 -34.14 14.88
C VAL A 12 -28.58 -32.65 14.51
N PRO A 13 -28.24 -31.74 15.44
CA PRO A 13 -28.04 -30.34 15.09
C PRO A 13 -26.70 -30.24 14.35
N LEU A 14 -26.75 -30.05 13.04
CA LEU A 14 -25.60 -29.58 12.27
C LEU A 14 -25.25 -28.17 12.77
N LEU A 15 -24.19 -28.08 13.57
CA LEU A 15 -23.47 -26.83 13.83
C LEU A 15 -22.94 -26.31 12.48
N LEU A 16 -23.69 -25.40 11.87
CA LEU A 16 -23.23 -24.57 10.78
C LEU A 16 -22.11 -23.68 11.34
N LEU A 17 -20.87 -24.14 11.19
CA LEU A 17 -19.68 -23.31 11.29
C LEU A 17 -19.79 -22.24 10.19
N ALA A 18 -20.43 -21.12 10.53
CA ALA A 18 -20.28 -19.88 9.79
C ALA A 18 -18.81 -19.49 9.87
N GLY A 19 -18.03 -19.97 8.90
CA GLY A 19 -16.70 -19.46 8.64
C GLY A 19 -16.87 -17.99 8.27
N CYS A 20 -16.67 -17.09 9.22
CA CYS A 20 -16.28 -15.72 8.94
C CYS A 20 -14.97 -15.82 8.17
N SER A 21 -15.06 -15.90 6.84
CA SER A 21 -13.93 -15.53 6.00
C SER A 21 -13.82 -14.03 6.18
N PRO A 22 -12.76 -13.50 6.84
CA PRO A 22 -12.50 -12.09 6.70
C PRO A 22 -12.22 -11.89 5.21
N ASP A 23 -13.17 -11.25 4.54
CA ASP A 23 -13.01 -10.74 3.19
C ASP A 23 -11.98 -9.61 3.29
N VAL A 24 -10.70 -9.99 3.45
CA VAL A 24 -9.56 -9.08 3.35
C VAL A 24 -9.43 -8.77 1.87
N SER A 25 -10.39 -7.99 1.37
CA SER A 25 -10.32 -7.37 0.07
C SER A 25 -9.04 -6.54 0.08
N LYS A 26 -8.00 -7.04 -0.60
CA LYS A 26 -6.79 -6.27 -0.86
C LYS A 26 -7.26 -4.91 -1.39
N PRO A 27 -6.90 -3.79 -0.75
CA PRO A 27 -7.26 -2.48 -1.28
C PRO A 27 -6.65 -2.38 -2.68
N GLY A 28 -7.51 -2.40 -3.69
CA GLY A 28 -7.08 -2.25 -5.07
C GLY A 28 -6.60 -0.83 -5.34
N VAL A 29 -6.04 -0.62 -6.53
CA VAL A 29 -5.66 0.72 -7.00
C VAL A 29 -6.86 1.68 -6.92
N SER A 30 -6.61 2.91 -6.49
CA SER A 30 -7.62 3.94 -6.29
C SER A 30 -7.17 5.26 -6.90
N ASP A 31 -8.08 5.96 -7.58
CA ASP A 31 -7.88 7.32 -8.08
C ASP A 31 -8.45 8.40 -7.13
N ASP A 32 -8.89 8.00 -5.93
CA ASP A 32 -9.56 8.88 -4.96
C ASP A 32 -8.54 9.62 -4.08
N LEU A 33 -8.29 10.89 -4.42
CA LEU A 33 -7.42 11.80 -3.68
C LEU A 33 -7.95 12.10 -2.27
N GLY A 34 -9.27 12.14 -2.08
CA GLY A 34 -9.89 12.36 -0.79
C GLY A 34 -9.58 11.22 0.17
N LYS A 35 -9.64 9.98 -0.30
CA LYS A 35 -9.25 8.80 0.48
C LYS A 35 -7.76 8.80 0.84
N LEU A 36 -6.88 9.13 -0.10
CA LEU A 36 -5.45 9.24 0.21
C LEU A 36 -5.20 10.31 1.30
N ARG A 37 -5.83 11.48 1.16
CA ARG A 37 -5.81 12.55 2.19
C ARG A 37 -6.51 12.16 3.48
N GLY A 38 -7.31 11.10 3.51
CA GLY A 38 -7.91 10.53 4.72
C GLY A 38 -6.96 9.57 5.45
N ILE A 39 -5.92 9.06 4.77
CA ILE A 39 -4.95 8.12 5.32
C ILE A 39 -3.71 8.87 5.85
N ILE A 40 -3.20 9.82 5.08
CA ILE A 40 -1.98 10.58 5.39
C ILE A 40 -2.21 12.10 5.36
N GLU A 41 -1.38 12.84 6.09
CA GLU A 41 -1.26 14.29 5.94
C GLU A 41 -0.49 14.65 4.65
N LEU A 42 -1.19 14.57 3.52
CA LEU A 42 -0.60 14.84 2.20
C LEU A 42 -0.36 16.35 2.01
N GLN A 43 0.88 16.78 2.22
CA GLN A 43 1.33 18.17 2.03
C GLN A 43 1.55 18.53 0.55
N ILE A 44 1.48 17.55 -0.35
CA ILE A 44 1.66 17.74 -1.79
C ILE A 44 0.36 18.35 -2.37
N PRO A 45 0.41 19.50 -3.07
CA PRO A 45 -0.74 20.14 -3.69
C PRO A 45 -1.15 19.40 -4.98
N ALA A 46 -1.51 18.12 -4.86
CA ALA A 46 -1.90 17.28 -5.97
C ALA A 46 -3.31 17.63 -6.49
N LYS A 47 -3.45 17.63 -7.83
CA LYS A 47 -4.71 17.81 -8.56
C LYS A 47 -5.44 16.49 -8.78
N SER A 48 -4.68 15.42 -9.00
CA SER A 48 -5.19 14.06 -9.18
C SER A 48 -4.18 13.06 -8.61
N VAL A 49 -4.63 11.83 -8.39
CA VAL A 49 -3.78 10.74 -7.90
C VAL A 49 -4.24 9.42 -8.48
N ARG A 50 -3.31 8.48 -8.57
CA ARG A 50 -3.57 7.04 -8.59
C ARG A 50 -2.67 6.37 -7.56
N TRP A 51 -3.22 5.57 -6.66
CA TRP A 51 -2.46 5.02 -5.54
C TRP A 51 -2.94 3.65 -5.10
N GLU A 52 -2.08 2.95 -4.37
CA GLU A 52 -2.35 1.63 -3.79
C GLU A 52 -1.52 1.42 -2.52
N THR A 53 -2.07 0.65 -1.59
CA THR A 53 -1.31 0.10 -0.46
C THR A 53 -1.21 -1.41 -0.59
N PHE A 54 -0.02 -1.97 -0.36
CA PHE A 54 0.19 -3.40 -0.45
C PHE A 54 1.17 -3.91 0.60
N GLY A 55 1.04 -5.19 0.95
CA GLY A 55 1.93 -5.90 1.83
C GLY A 55 3.02 -6.65 1.05
N THR A 56 4.21 -6.77 1.65
CA THR A 56 5.29 -7.66 1.18
C THR A 56 5.59 -8.75 2.23
N PRO A 57 5.63 -10.04 1.86
CA PRO A 57 5.33 -10.59 0.55
C PRO A 57 3.87 -10.35 0.17
N GLU A 58 3.61 -10.19 -1.12
CA GLU A 58 2.24 -10.01 -1.60
C GLU A 58 1.48 -11.34 -1.50
N TYR A 59 0.30 -11.34 -0.87
CA TYR A 59 -0.50 -12.55 -0.74
C TYR A 59 -1.03 -13.00 -2.11
N THR A 60 -0.58 -14.15 -2.61
CA THR A 60 -1.00 -14.72 -3.92
C THR A 60 -1.96 -15.90 -3.79
N GLY A 61 -2.55 -16.12 -2.61
CA GLY A 61 -3.40 -17.28 -2.28
C GLY A 61 -2.73 -18.27 -1.31
N GLY A 62 -3.53 -18.97 -0.51
CA GLY A 62 -3.06 -19.94 0.50
C GLY A 62 -3.30 -19.47 1.94
N VAL A 63 -2.52 -19.97 2.90
CA VAL A 63 -2.52 -19.42 4.27
C VAL A 63 -1.77 -18.08 4.25
N PRO A 64 -2.36 -16.96 4.69
CA PRO A 64 -1.66 -15.69 4.77
C PRO A 64 -0.42 -15.84 5.65
N GLY A 65 0.77 -15.65 5.06
CA GLY A 65 1.99 -15.48 5.83
C GLY A 65 2.02 -14.11 6.52
N PRO A 66 2.90 -13.90 7.51
CA PRO A 66 3.11 -12.58 8.08
C PRO A 66 3.52 -11.61 6.96
N THR A 67 2.83 -10.47 6.89
CA THR A 67 3.29 -9.34 6.10
C THR A 67 4.41 -8.69 6.91
N PHE A 68 5.56 -8.42 6.29
CA PHE A 68 6.70 -7.80 6.97
C PHE A 68 6.80 -6.31 6.70
N LEU A 69 6.13 -5.83 5.64
CA LEU A 69 6.20 -4.45 5.19
C LEU A 69 4.88 -4.06 4.51
N ILE A 70 4.30 -2.93 4.91
CA ILE A 70 3.18 -2.30 4.20
C ILE A 70 3.71 -1.04 3.51
N THR A 71 3.53 -0.97 2.20
CA THR A 71 3.99 0.15 1.37
C THR A 71 2.79 0.85 0.73
N LEU A 72 2.85 2.18 0.67
CA LEU A 72 1.97 3.01 -0.14
C LEU A 72 2.76 3.52 -1.34
N VAL A 73 2.23 3.29 -2.53
CA VAL A 73 2.76 3.86 -3.78
C VAL A 73 1.67 4.70 -4.42
N ALA A 74 2.03 5.91 -4.84
CA ALA A 74 1.11 6.82 -5.52
C ALA A 74 1.82 7.54 -6.66
N GLU A 75 1.07 7.81 -7.72
CA GLU A 75 1.42 8.76 -8.77
C GLU A 75 0.47 9.94 -8.68
N LEU A 76 1.04 11.12 -8.46
CA LEU A 76 0.33 12.36 -8.22
C LEU A 76 0.55 13.29 -9.41
N GLN A 77 -0.49 13.94 -9.90
CA GLN A 77 -0.33 15.12 -10.75
C GLN A 77 -0.22 16.35 -9.86
N ALA A 78 0.92 17.01 -9.85
CA ALA A 78 1.20 18.13 -8.95
C ALA A 78 2.06 19.20 -9.63
N ASP A 79 2.06 20.40 -9.07
CA ASP A 79 2.91 21.48 -9.57
C ASP A 79 4.38 21.18 -9.29
N LYS A 80 5.24 21.41 -10.29
CA LYS A 80 6.68 21.21 -10.18
C LYS A 80 7.32 22.15 -9.15
N SER A 81 6.77 23.35 -8.97
CA SER A 81 7.28 24.33 -8.00
C SER A 81 7.35 23.77 -6.59
N TRP A 82 6.31 23.07 -6.14
CA TRP A 82 6.29 22.43 -4.82
C TRP A 82 7.45 21.45 -4.63
N PHE A 83 7.77 20.68 -5.68
CA PHE A 83 8.89 19.73 -5.63
C PHE A 83 10.24 20.44 -5.58
N GLU A 84 10.39 21.55 -6.31
CA GLU A 84 11.64 22.34 -6.35
C GLU A 84 11.94 23.03 -5.01
N GLU A 85 10.92 23.31 -4.19
CA GLU A 85 11.07 23.82 -2.83
C GLU A 85 11.62 22.78 -1.85
N GLN A 86 11.49 21.48 -2.16
CA GLN A 86 12.00 20.39 -1.31
C GLN A 86 13.52 20.26 -1.46
N LYS A 87 14.24 20.33 -0.34
CA LYS A 87 15.72 20.29 -0.32
C LYS A 87 16.32 19.09 0.38
N ASP A 88 15.49 18.30 1.06
CA ASP A 88 16.00 17.21 1.88
C ASP A 88 16.51 16.06 1.00
N PRO A 89 17.79 15.64 1.18
CA PRO A 89 18.32 14.49 0.49
C PRO A 89 17.57 13.23 0.95
N THR A 90 17.24 12.34 0.01
CA THR A 90 16.44 11.14 0.31
C THR A 90 17.14 10.18 1.28
N GLY A 91 18.45 9.97 1.15
CA GLY A 91 19.17 8.93 1.87
C GLY A 91 18.98 7.54 1.26
N SER A 92 19.32 6.51 2.05
CA SER A 92 19.11 5.11 1.69
C SER A 92 17.68 4.69 2.03
N ILE A 93 16.97 4.12 1.06
CA ILE A 93 15.60 3.60 1.23
C ILE A 93 15.47 2.18 0.67
N TYR A 94 14.61 1.38 1.29
CA TYR A 94 14.25 0.07 0.78
C TYR A 94 13.09 0.19 -0.22
N ILE A 95 13.25 -0.39 -1.40
CA ILE A 95 12.19 -0.45 -2.42
C ILE A 95 11.55 -1.83 -2.36
N ALA A 96 10.28 -1.88 -1.95
CA ALA A 96 9.55 -3.13 -1.89
C ALA A 96 9.46 -3.77 -3.29
N PRO A 97 9.58 -5.11 -3.43
CA PRO A 97 9.58 -5.78 -4.72
C PRO A 97 8.37 -5.45 -5.58
N GLU A 98 7.20 -5.25 -4.96
CA GLU A 98 5.96 -5.03 -5.69
C GLU A 98 5.63 -3.54 -5.91
N SER A 99 6.57 -2.64 -5.60
CA SER A 99 6.40 -1.19 -5.75
C SER A 99 6.26 -0.72 -7.19
N ALA A 100 6.90 -1.40 -8.15
CA ALA A 100 6.89 -1.04 -9.57
C ALA A 100 5.56 -1.44 -10.27
N ARG A 101 4.44 -0.90 -9.76
CA ARG A 101 3.10 -1.22 -10.25
C ARG A 101 2.96 -0.89 -11.74
N THR A 102 2.26 -1.75 -12.48
CA THR A 102 2.08 -1.63 -13.95
C THR A 102 1.22 -0.43 -14.35
N TRP A 103 0.46 0.13 -13.42
CA TRP A 103 -0.37 1.33 -13.65
C TRP A 103 0.41 2.64 -13.50
N LEU A 104 1.64 2.61 -12.98
CA LEU A 104 2.52 3.78 -12.95
C LEU A 104 2.95 4.14 -14.38
N SER A 105 3.18 5.42 -14.60
CA SER A 105 3.88 5.91 -15.79
C SER A 105 5.24 5.24 -15.90
N GLU A 106 5.64 4.89 -17.12
CA GLU A 106 6.81 4.08 -17.41
C GLU A 106 8.09 4.61 -16.75
N ASP A 107 8.30 5.92 -16.83
CA ASP A 107 9.46 6.62 -16.30
C ASP A 107 9.52 6.62 -14.77
N LEU A 108 8.37 6.68 -14.09
CA LEU A 108 8.28 6.54 -12.63
C LEU A 108 8.41 5.07 -12.21
N ARG A 109 7.81 4.15 -12.97
CA ARG A 109 7.91 2.71 -12.74
C ARG A 109 9.36 2.24 -12.80
N GLN A 110 10.13 2.71 -13.78
CA GLN A 110 11.55 2.38 -13.93
C GLN A 110 12.42 2.82 -12.75
N ILE A 111 12.04 3.87 -12.01
CA ILE A 111 12.75 4.29 -10.79
C ILE A 111 12.68 3.18 -9.73
N LEU A 112 11.52 2.52 -9.63
CA LEU A 112 11.26 1.47 -8.64
C LEU A 112 11.79 0.10 -9.10
N ASP A 113 11.62 -0.21 -10.38
CA ASP A 113 11.97 -1.53 -10.93
C ASP A 113 13.48 -1.79 -10.95
N LYS A 114 14.28 -0.73 -11.16
CA LYS A 114 15.75 -0.83 -11.19
C LYS A 114 16.33 -1.40 -9.89
N ASP A 115 15.76 -1.00 -8.75
CA ASP A 115 16.26 -1.33 -7.42
C ASP A 115 15.27 -2.22 -6.63
N ARG A 116 14.46 -2.99 -7.37
CA ARG A 116 13.40 -3.87 -6.87
C ARG A 116 13.90 -4.81 -5.77
N GLY A 117 13.30 -4.75 -4.58
CA GLY A 117 13.65 -5.62 -3.45
C GLY A 117 14.99 -5.30 -2.80
N GLY A 118 15.56 -4.13 -3.08
CA GLY A 118 16.86 -3.71 -2.58
C GLY A 118 16.81 -2.42 -1.76
N LYS A 119 17.92 -2.13 -1.06
CA LYS A 119 18.20 -0.81 -0.50
C LYS A 119 18.97 0.01 -1.53
N VAL A 120 18.50 1.21 -1.83
CA VAL A 120 19.13 2.14 -2.77
C VAL A 120 19.37 3.49 -2.10
N ASP A 121 20.52 4.10 -2.37
CA ASP A 121 20.79 5.48 -2.01
C ASP A 121 20.31 6.43 -3.12
N LEU A 122 19.28 7.21 -2.80
CA LEU A 122 18.69 8.18 -3.72
C LEU A 122 19.21 9.61 -3.48
N SER A 123 20.16 9.81 -2.56
CA SER A 123 20.69 11.14 -2.21
C SER A 123 21.27 11.90 -3.41
N ASN A 124 21.85 11.18 -4.38
CA ASN A 124 22.43 11.76 -5.59
C ASN A 124 21.44 11.91 -6.75
N LYS A 125 20.16 11.54 -6.58
CA LYS A 125 19.15 11.67 -7.62
C LYS A 125 18.52 13.06 -7.56
N ALA A 126 18.91 13.93 -8.49
CA ALA A 126 18.43 15.31 -8.55
C ALA A 126 16.90 15.45 -8.59
N ASN A 127 16.20 14.41 -9.06
CA ASN A 127 14.74 14.38 -9.15
C ASN A 127 14.05 13.61 -8.01
N CYS A 128 14.75 13.25 -6.93
CA CYS A 128 14.16 12.58 -5.77
C CYS A 128 14.50 13.32 -4.47
N ARG A 129 13.57 13.31 -3.51
CA ARG A 129 13.69 13.98 -2.21
C ARG A 129 13.16 13.09 -1.11
N LYS A 130 13.67 13.25 0.11
CA LYS A 130 13.04 12.65 1.29
C LYS A 130 11.63 13.21 1.41
N PHE A 131 10.69 12.36 1.81
CA PHE A 131 9.35 12.80 2.14
C PHE A 131 8.93 12.19 3.47
N THR A 132 8.50 13.04 4.38
CA THR A 132 7.99 12.65 5.68
C THR A 132 6.59 13.22 5.83
N THR A 133 5.67 12.38 6.28
CA THR A 133 4.28 12.75 6.59
C THR A 133 3.86 12.02 7.86
N THR A 134 2.58 12.07 8.20
CA THR A 134 2.02 11.35 9.34
C THR A 134 0.78 10.57 8.91
N LEU A 135 0.56 9.42 9.54
CA LEU A 135 -0.71 8.71 9.48
C LEU A 135 -1.78 9.51 10.22
N LYS A 136 -2.91 9.79 9.58
CA LYS A 136 -4.00 10.52 10.24
C LYS A 136 -4.64 9.76 11.39
N LYS A 137 -4.68 8.43 11.29
CA LYS A 137 -5.33 7.60 12.30
C LYS A 137 -4.55 7.51 13.61
N THR A 138 -3.22 7.42 13.54
CA THR A 138 -2.35 7.17 14.70
C THR A 138 -1.47 8.37 15.06
N GLY A 139 -1.26 9.31 14.14
CA GLY A 139 -0.29 10.39 14.27
C GLY A 139 1.16 9.95 14.07
N GLU A 140 1.40 8.67 13.80
CA GLU A 140 2.75 8.13 13.62
C GLU A 140 3.42 8.71 12.36
N PRO A 141 4.72 9.06 12.44
CA PRO A 141 5.44 9.54 11.29
C PRO A 141 5.61 8.42 10.25
N LEU A 142 5.39 8.76 9.00
CA LEU A 142 5.73 7.94 7.84
C LEU A 142 6.93 8.54 7.14
N GLU A 143 7.87 7.67 6.78
CA GLU A 143 9.02 8.05 5.97
C GLU A 143 8.97 7.38 4.61
N GLY A 144 9.53 8.09 3.64
CA GLY A 144 9.62 7.63 2.29
C GLY A 144 10.33 8.64 1.41
N PHE A 145 9.94 8.65 0.15
CA PHE A 145 10.50 9.58 -0.83
C PHE A 145 9.47 10.00 -1.86
N VAL A 146 9.78 11.12 -2.49
CA VAL A 146 9.11 11.56 -3.71
C VAL A 146 10.11 11.66 -4.83
N CYS A 147 9.70 11.31 -6.05
CA CYS A 147 10.47 11.58 -7.25
C CYS A 147 9.62 12.29 -8.30
N SER A 148 10.13 13.36 -8.92
CA SER A 148 9.43 14.10 -9.96
C SER A 148 9.88 13.69 -11.37
N ARG A 149 8.91 13.66 -12.29
CA ARG A 149 9.10 13.59 -13.74
C ARG A 149 7.98 14.40 -14.41
N ALA A 150 8.35 15.41 -15.19
CA ALA A 150 7.41 16.34 -15.80
C ALA A 150 6.43 16.95 -14.76
N ASP A 151 5.12 16.77 -14.94
CA ASP A 151 4.04 17.20 -14.03
C ASP A 151 3.57 16.11 -13.06
N ARG A 152 4.34 15.01 -12.96
CA ARG A 152 4.01 13.85 -12.14
C ARG A 152 5.02 13.65 -11.02
N ILE A 153 4.50 13.23 -9.87
CA ILE A 153 5.28 12.91 -8.68
C ILE A 153 4.95 11.48 -8.27
N LEU A 154 5.97 10.63 -8.26
CA LEU A 154 5.93 9.37 -7.54
C LEU A 154 6.05 9.67 -6.05
N LEU A 155 5.15 9.13 -5.24
CA LEU A 155 5.23 9.05 -3.79
C LEU A 155 5.36 7.59 -3.39
N HIS A 156 6.37 7.28 -2.59
CA HIS A 156 6.58 5.96 -2.00
C HIS A 156 6.78 6.12 -0.50
N LEU A 157 5.96 5.44 0.29
CA LEU A 157 5.97 5.50 1.75
C LEU A 157 5.99 4.09 2.32
N THR A 158 6.79 3.88 3.36
CA THR A 158 6.68 2.72 4.23
C THR A 158 5.68 3.04 5.34
N ILE A 159 4.50 2.40 5.32
CA ILE A 159 3.47 2.58 6.36
C ILE A 159 3.83 1.83 7.63
N TRP A 160 4.32 0.60 7.48
CA TRP A 160 4.63 -0.27 8.59
C TRP A 160 5.71 -1.26 8.16
N SER A 161 6.59 -1.63 9.10
CA SER A 161 7.61 -2.67 8.93
C SER A 161 7.76 -3.43 10.23
N GLU A 162 7.81 -4.76 10.18
CA GLU A 162 8.40 -5.56 11.25
C GLU A 162 9.91 -5.31 11.20
N GLN A 163 10.47 -4.74 12.26
CA GLN A 163 11.93 -4.56 12.44
C GLN A 163 12.50 -5.71 13.26
#